data_AF-A0A5B0VMV8-F1
#
_entry.id   AF-A0A5B0VMV8-F1
#
_cell.length_a   1.000
_cell.length_b   1.000
_cell.length_c   1.000
_cell.angle_alpha   90.00
_cell.angle_beta   90.00
_cell.angle_gamma   90.00
#
_symmetry.space_group_name_H-M   'P 1'
#
loop_
_entity.id
_entity.type
_entity.pdbx_description
1 polymer ?
#
loop_
_entity_poly.entity_id
_entity_poly.type
_entity_poly.pdbx_seq_one_letter_code
_entity_poly.pdbx_strand_id
1 'polypeptide(L)'
;MINFFSRRKRTLTFVGVFLAIALTFFPMAYRTWAFGSDAWGLTVIALLDPEEVPWNPFNSDSLLIRPAAAYWLLTHSDWPYERCGRAMSAMEGCSQPLINFVGASLDLQDEDSIMRRRGYGLLKHFAARGEPVNGYYHGLAPVHEAVLYANVDYLRALLQLGADPYLTIESPKKDFHGFDAFEFAALLQSRNESVYQAVCKALTDWRRGL
;
A
#
# COMPACT_ATOMS: atom_id res chain seq x y z
N MET A 1 28.70 -4.43 53.64
CA MET A 1 27.91 -3.24 53.26
C MET A 1 28.38 -2.57 51.94
N ILE A 2 29.68 -2.54 51.63
CA ILE A 2 30.24 -1.85 50.44
C ILE A 2 29.79 -2.46 49.10
N ASN A 3 29.68 -3.80 48.99
CA ASN A 3 29.24 -4.47 47.76
C ASN A 3 27.76 -4.23 47.41
N PHE A 4 26.90 -3.99 48.41
CA PHE A 4 25.48 -3.71 48.19
C PHE A 4 25.24 -2.32 47.59
N PHE A 5 25.94 -1.30 48.10
CA PHE A 5 25.88 0.06 47.56
C PHE A 5 26.47 0.15 46.15
N SER A 6 27.56 -0.56 45.88
CA SER A 6 28.15 -0.66 44.54
C SER A 6 27.20 -1.34 43.54
N ARG A 7 26.55 -2.45 43.94
CA ARG A 7 25.52 -3.12 43.12
C ARG A 7 24.32 -2.19 42.86
N ARG A 8 23.78 -1.54 43.88
CA ARG A 8 22.61 -0.64 43.75
C ARG A 8 22.89 0.57 42.85
N LYS A 9 24.09 1.16 42.94
CA LYS A 9 24.51 2.25 42.02
C LYS A 9 24.61 1.75 40.57
N ARG A 10 25.25 0.59 40.35
CA ARG A 10 25.33 -0.02 39.01
C ARG A 10 23.93 -0.30 38.44
N THR A 11 23.04 -0.89 39.23
CA THR A 11 21.65 -1.15 38.81
C THR A 11 20.91 0.14 38.44
N LEU A 12 21.02 1.20 39.25
CA LEU A 12 20.41 2.49 38.95
C LEU A 12 20.98 3.11 37.66
N THR A 13 22.29 3.00 37.42
CA THR A 13 22.91 3.45 36.17
C THR A 13 22.40 2.66 34.97
N PHE A 14 22.32 1.33 35.05
CA PHE A 14 21.77 0.51 33.96
C PHE A 14 20.31 0.85 33.65
N VAL A 15 19.48 1.02 34.69
CA VAL A 15 18.08 1.44 34.53
C VAL A 15 18.00 2.82 33.90
N GLY A 16 18.83 3.78 34.33
CA GLY A 16 18.88 5.13 33.76
C GLY A 16 19.29 5.14 32.28
N VAL A 17 20.31 4.38 31.91
CA VAL A 17 20.76 4.24 30.50
C VAL A 17 19.67 3.58 29.67
N PHE A 18 19.07 2.51 30.17
CA PHE A 18 17.97 1.83 29.46
C PHE A 18 16.78 2.76 29.25
N LEU A 19 16.38 3.53 30.26
CA LEU A 19 15.29 4.50 30.16
C LEU A 19 15.62 5.59 29.13
N ALA A 20 16.84 6.11 29.11
CA ALA A 20 17.27 7.12 28.14
C ALA A 20 17.21 6.59 26.69
N ILE A 21 17.67 5.35 26.46
CA ILE A 21 17.56 4.67 25.15
C ILE A 21 16.08 4.47 24.79
N ALA A 22 15.27 3.94 25.69
CA ALA A 22 13.85 3.70 25.45
C ALA A 22 13.11 5.00 25.07
N LEU A 23 13.35 6.10 25.79
CA LEU A 23 12.73 7.40 25.49
C LEU A 23 13.22 8.00 24.17
N THR A 24 14.49 7.78 23.82
CA THR A 24 15.06 8.25 22.56
C THR A 24 14.42 7.55 21.35
N PHE A 25 14.23 6.23 21.44
CA PHE A 25 13.62 5.45 20.36
C PHE A 25 12.08 5.41 20.40
N PHE A 26 11.46 5.89 21.47
CA PHE A 26 10.01 5.84 21.65
C PHE A 26 9.23 6.45 20.47
N PRO A 27 9.55 7.63 19.92
CA PRO A 27 8.82 8.19 18.78
C PRO A 27 8.88 7.29 17.54
N MET A 28 10.07 6.79 17.23
CA MET A 28 10.32 5.87 16.11
C MET A 28 9.56 4.54 16.31
N ALA A 29 9.56 4.01 17.54
CA ALA A 29 8.81 2.81 17.90
C ALA A 29 7.29 3.02 17.77
N TYR A 30 6.80 4.16 18.26
CA TYR A 30 5.38 4.51 18.18
C TYR A 30 4.90 4.64 16.73
N ARG A 31 5.65 5.33 15.87
CA ARG A 31 5.32 5.45 14.43
C ARG A 31 5.32 4.10 13.74
N THR A 32 6.33 3.28 14.03
CA THR A 32 6.43 1.92 13.48
C THR A 32 5.26 1.06 13.93
N TRP A 33 4.85 1.15 15.19
CA TRP A 33 3.68 0.43 15.68
C TRP A 33 2.39 0.96 15.05
N ALA A 34 2.26 2.27 14.86
CA ALA A 34 1.05 2.89 14.32
C ALA A 34 0.73 2.41 12.90
N PHE A 35 1.74 2.26 12.04
CA PHE A 35 1.59 1.78 10.67
C PHE A 35 1.88 0.27 10.52
N GLY A 36 2.85 -0.26 11.24
CA GLY A 36 3.28 -1.67 11.12
C GLY A 36 2.38 -2.68 11.83
N SER A 37 1.26 -2.26 12.42
CA SER A 37 0.34 -3.15 13.14
C SER A 37 -0.67 -3.90 12.26
N ASP A 38 -0.74 -3.57 10.97
CA ASP A 38 -1.69 -4.14 10.02
C ASP A 38 -1.10 -4.20 8.59
N ALA A 39 -1.79 -4.93 7.70
CA ALA A 39 -1.34 -5.12 6.33
C ALA A 39 -1.33 -3.83 5.49
N TRP A 40 -2.26 -2.90 5.71
CA TRP A 40 -2.34 -1.64 4.96
C TRP A 40 -1.20 -0.71 5.33
N GLY A 41 -0.94 -0.50 6.60
CA GLY A 41 0.15 0.34 7.06
C GLY A 41 1.52 -0.31 6.82
N LEU A 42 1.65 -1.64 6.89
CA LEU A 42 2.86 -2.31 6.38
C LEU A 42 3.02 -2.12 4.87
N THR A 43 1.92 -2.07 4.11
CA THR A 43 1.96 -1.78 2.67
C THR A 43 2.47 -0.37 2.43
N VAL A 44 2.01 0.62 3.21
CA VAL A 44 2.57 1.99 3.18
C VAL A 44 4.07 1.94 3.41
N ILE A 45 4.53 1.31 4.50
CA ILE A 45 5.98 1.24 4.82
C ILE A 45 6.77 0.53 3.72
N ALA A 46 6.24 -0.56 3.16
CA ALA A 46 6.91 -1.35 2.12
C ALA A 46 7.13 -0.54 0.83
N LEU A 47 6.24 0.41 0.56
CA LEU A 47 6.22 1.24 -0.64
C LEU A 47 6.89 2.60 -0.44
N LEU A 48 7.44 2.91 0.73
CA LEU A 48 8.28 4.10 0.93
C LEU A 48 9.63 3.95 0.21
N ASP A 49 10.16 5.08 -0.25
CA ASP A 49 11.53 5.16 -0.75
C ASP A 49 12.51 4.85 0.40
N PRO A 50 13.38 3.84 0.29
CA PRO A 50 14.39 3.55 1.30
C PRO A 50 15.29 4.73 1.65
N GLU A 51 15.54 5.66 0.72
CA GLU A 51 16.39 6.83 0.94
C GLU A 51 15.70 7.90 1.79
N GLU A 52 14.36 7.96 1.75
CA GLU A 52 13.55 8.90 2.52
C GLU A 52 13.24 8.42 3.96
N VAL A 53 13.68 7.22 4.33
CA VAL A 53 13.47 6.68 5.70
C VAL A 53 14.80 6.69 6.46
N PRO A 54 15.14 7.74 7.23
CA PRO A 54 16.40 7.80 7.98
C PRO A 54 16.40 6.90 9.22
N TRP A 55 17.59 6.51 9.70
CA TRP A 55 17.78 5.77 10.96
C TRP A 55 17.73 6.67 12.20
N ASN A 56 17.71 7.99 12.01
CA ASN A 56 17.76 8.96 13.10
C ASN A 56 16.41 8.99 13.85
N PRO A 57 16.32 8.56 15.13
CA PRO A 57 15.06 8.46 15.87
C PRO A 57 14.38 9.82 16.11
N PHE A 58 15.11 10.93 15.96
CA PHE A 58 14.58 12.29 16.09
C PHE A 58 13.97 12.83 14.81
N ASN A 59 14.21 12.19 13.66
CA ASN A 59 13.57 12.56 12.40
C ASN A 59 12.11 12.05 12.38
N SER A 60 11.21 12.84 11.81
CA SER A 60 9.77 12.53 11.72
C SER A 60 9.48 11.27 10.91
N ASP A 61 10.32 10.97 9.92
CA ASP A 61 10.12 9.93 8.91
C ASP A 61 10.87 8.64 9.29
N SER A 62 11.47 8.61 10.49
CA SER A 62 12.18 7.45 10.99
C SER A 62 11.25 6.33 11.46
N LEU A 63 11.60 5.10 11.08
CA LEU A 63 10.89 3.87 11.42
C LEU A 63 11.88 2.78 11.86
N LEU A 64 11.50 1.99 12.87
CA LEU A 64 12.27 0.85 13.39
C LEU A 64 12.40 -0.28 12.36
N ILE A 65 11.43 -0.42 11.46
CA ILE A 65 11.50 -1.35 10.34
C ILE A 65 11.75 -0.59 9.04
N ARG A 66 12.50 -1.20 8.14
CA ARG A 66 12.76 -0.65 6.81
C ARG A 66 11.71 -1.10 5.80
N PRO A 67 11.53 -0.36 4.69
CA PRO A 67 10.63 -0.77 3.62
C PRO A 67 10.86 -2.20 3.12
N ALA A 68 12.13 -2.64 3.01
CA ALA A 68 12.45 -4.02 2.65
C ALA A 68 11.98 -5.05 3.69
N ALA A 69 12.09 -4.74 4.99
CA ALA A 69 11.63 -5.61 6.06
C ALA A 69 10.10 -5.68 6.12
N ALA A 70 9.41 -4.54 5.91
CA ALA A 70 7.96 -4.50 5.82
C ALA A 70 7.44 -5.34 4.62
N TYR A 71 8.07 -5.19 3.46
CA TYR A 71 7.76 -6.01 2.28
C TYR A 71 7.98 -7.51 2.54
N TRP A 72 9.10 -7.87 3.17
CA TRP A 72 9.39 -9.26 3.52
C TRP A 72 8.35 -9.82 4.50
N LEU A 73 8.00 -9.07 5.55
CA LEU A 73 6.98 -9.45 6.53
C LEU A 73 5.63 -9.72 5.85
N LEU A 74 5.16 -8.80 4.98
CA LEU A 74 3.92 -8.97 4.24
C LEU A 74 3.91 -10.24 3.39
N THR A 75 5.03 -10.57 2.76
CA THR A 75 5.10 -11.65 1.76
C THR A 75 5.43 -13.03 2.36
N HIS A 76 5.88 -13.09 3.61
CA HIS A 76 6.38 -14.31 4.26
C HIS A 76 5.72 -14.63 5.61
N SER A 77 4.76 -13.83 6.07
CA SER A 77 4.06 -14.02 7.34
C SER A 77 2.56 -13.81 7.20
N ASP A 78 1.77 -14.61 7.92
CA ASP A 78 0.31 -14.44 8.01
C ASP A 78 -0.10 -13.31 8.97
N TRP A 79 0.77 -12.99 9.92
CA TRP A 79 0.63 -11.79 10.75
C TRP A 79 1.29 -10.60 10.05
N PRO A 80 0.64 -9.42 9.89
CA PRO A 80 -0.59 -8.94 10.54
C PRO A 80 -1.80 -8.75 9.60
N TYR A 81 -2.14 -9.72 8.74
CA TYR A 81 -3.28 -9.57 7.79
C TYR A 81 -4.65 -9.41 8.47
N GLU A 82 -4.86 -10.03 9.63
CA GLU A 82 -6.20 -10.19 10.22
C GLU A 82 -6.68 -9.02 11.07
N ARG A 83 -5.91 -7.93 11.19
CA ARG A 83 -6.26 -6.81 12.09
C ARG A 83 -6.14 -5.49 11.36
N CYS A 84 -7.18 -4.66 11.45
CA CYS A 84 -7.08 -3.25 11.12
C CYS A 84 -6.41 -2.51 12.30
N GLY A 85 -5.26 -1.91 12.07
CA GLY A 85 -4.50 -1.19 13.08
C GLY A 85 -5.07 0.20 13.35
N ARG A 86 -4.54 0.86 14.38
CA ARG A 86 -5.12 2.11 14.89
C ARG A 86 -5.01 3.25 13.87
N ALA A 87 -3.89 3.40 13.17
CA ALA A 87 -3.72 4.47 12.19
C ALA A 87 -4.66 4.28 11.00
N MET A 88 -4.72 3.08 10.44
CA MET A 88 -5.58 2.79 9.29
C MET A 88 -7.06 2.84 9.63
N SER A 89 -7.45 2.44 10.85
CA SER A 89 -8.82 2.63 11.35
C SER A 89 -9.21 4.10 11.38
N ALA A 90 -8.31 4.98 11.84
CA ALA A 90 -8.58 6.42 11.93
C ALA A 90 -8.68 7.10 10.55
N MET A 91 -8.12 6.49 9.51
CA MET A 91 -8.15 6.99 8.13
C MET A 91 -9.22 6.27 7.28
N GLU A 92 -10.06 5.42 7.87
CA GLU A 92 -11.03 4.55 7.16
C GLU A 92 -10.40 3.64 6.09
N GLY A 93 -9.07 3.52 6.05
CA GLY A 93 -8.34 2.87 4.97
C GLY A 93 -8.51 1.35 4.94
N CYS A 94 -8.88 0.72 6.06
CA CYS A 94 -9.15 -0.72 6.10
C CYS A 94 -10.43 -1.16 5.38
N SER A 95 -11.26 -0.21 4.95
CA SER A 95 -12.43 -0.50 4.10
C SER A 95 -12.04 -0.70 2.62
N GLN A 96 -10.85 -0.25 2.23
CA GLN A 96 -10.32 -0.38 0.88
C GLN A 96 -9.65 -1.76 0.71
N PRO A 97 -10.00 -2.55 -0.32
CA PRO A 97 -9.27 -3.79 -0.62
C PRO A 97 -7.77 -3.54 -0.80
N LEU A 98 -6.91 -4.45 -0.32
CA LEU A 98 -5.45 -4.28 -0.45
C LEU A 98 -4.98 -4.22 -1.90
N ILE A 99 -5.68 -4.91 -2.82
CA ILE A 99 -5.47 -4.80 -4.27
C ILE A 99 -5.62 -3.36 -4.74
N ASN A 100 -6.73 -2.73 -4.35
CA ASN A 100 -7.06 -1.36 -4.71
C ASN A 100 -6.08 -0.36 -4.03
N PHE A 101 -5.75 -0.58 -2.76
CA PHE A 101 -4.79 0.24 -2.00
C PHE A 101 -3.39 0.27 -2.62
N VAL A 102 -2.85 -0.90 -3.00
CA VAL A 102 -1.56 -0.96 -3.71
C VAL A 102 -1.68 -0.29 -5.08
N GLY A 103 -2.77 -0.56 -5.81
CA GLY A 103 -3.03 0.04 -7.11
C GLY A 103 -2.87 1.55 -7.15
N ALA A 104 -3.51 2.24 -6.20
CA ALA A 104 -3.47 3.70 -6.08
C ALA A 104 -2.04 4.27 -5.85
N SER A 105 -1.09 3.44 -5.40
CA SER A 105 0.30 3.84 -5.20
C SER A 105 1.23 3.59 -6.40
N LEU A 106 0.80 2.81 -7.40
CA LEU A 106 1.64 2.37 -8.53
C LEU A 106 1.89 3.46 -9.58
N ASP A 107 1.13 4.56 -9.52
CA ASP A 107 1.19 5.66 -10.49
C ASP A 107 2.28 6.71 -10.19
N LEU A 108 2.85 6.67 -8.98
CA LEU A 108 3.70 7.75 -8.46
C LEU A 108 5.20 7.56 -8.70
N GLN A 109 5.62 6.55 -9.46
CA GLN A 109 6.98 6.03 -9.36
C GLN A 109 7.67 5.83 -10.71
N ASP A 110 8.95 6.17 -10.78
CA ASP A 110 9.83 5.88 -11.92
C ASP A 110 9.74 4.39 -12.31
N GLU A 111 9.79 4.11 -13.62
CA GLU A 111 9.59 2.76 -14.18
C GLU A 111 10.49 1.69 -13.55
N ASP A 112 11.71 2.07 -13.14
CA ASP A 112 12.70 1.16 -12.55
C ASP A 112 12.81 1.25 -11.01
N SER A 113 11.96 2.04 -10.37
CA SER A 113 11.99 2.23 -8.91
C SER A 113 11.76 0.92 -8.16
N ILE A 114 12.41 0.80 -7.00
CA ILE A 114 12.18 -0.33 -6.08
C ILE A 114 10.73 -0.35 -5.57
N MET A 115 10.10 0.81 -5.46
CA MET A 115 8.73 0.98 -4.98
C MET A 115 7.73 0.39 -5.96
N ARG A 116 7.86 0.69 -7.26
CA ARG A 116 7.04 0.08 -8.32
C ARG A 116 7.18 -1.44 -8.34
N ARG A 117 8.42 -1.96 -8.27
CA ARG A 117 8.67 -3.42 -8.20
C ARG A 117 8.01 -4.08 -7.00
N ARG A 118 8.12 -3.46 -5.81
CA ARG A 118 7.44 -3.95 -4.60
C ARG A 118 5.94 -3.86 -4.73
N GLY A 119 5.40 -2.78 -5.29
CA GLY A 119 3.96 -2.60 -5.54
C GLY A 119 3.40 -3.73 -6.38
N TYR A 120 3.96 -4.02 -7.57
CA TYR A 120 3.50 -5.16 -8.37
C TYR A 120 3.72 -6.51 -7.68
N GLY A 121 4.78 -6.64 -6.88
CA GLY A 121 5.01 -7.83 -6.05
C GLY A 121 3.91 -8.02 -5.01
N LEU A 122 3.52 -6.95 -4.31
CA LEU A 122 2.44 -6.95 -3.33
C LEU A 122 1.09 -7.19 -4.00
N LEU A 123 0.82 -6.57 -5.14
CA LEU A 123 -0.40 -6.77 -5.92
C LEU A 123 -0.62 -8.26 -6.24
N LYS A 124 0.43 -8.93 -6.77
CA LYS A 124 0.40 -10.37 -7.05
C LYS A 124 0.26 -11.20 -5.78
N HIS A 125 0.96 -10.82 -4.71
CA HIS A 125 0.91 -11.54 -3.44
C HIS A 125 -0.49 -11.48 -2.80
N PHE A 126 -1.09 -10.29 -2.74
CA PHE A 126 -2.45 -10.08 -2.24
C PHE A 126 -3.48 -10.87 -3.05
N ALA A 127 -3.39 -10.83 -4.38
CA ALA A 127 -4.29 -11.61 -5.23
C ALA A 127 -4.14 -13.12 -4.99
N ALA A 128 -2.90 -13.61 -4.85
CA ALA A 128 -2.63 -15.01 -4.53
C ALA A 128 -3.16 -15.44 -3.15
N ARG A 129 -3.30 -14.51 -2.20
CA ARG A 129 -3.94 -14.74 -0.90
C ARG A 129 -5.48 -14.69 -0.94
N GLY A 130 -6.08 -14.40 -2.10
CA GLY A 130 -7.52 -14.32 -2.26
C GLY A 130 -8.12 -12.95 -1.94
N GLU A 131 -7.32 -11.89 -1.86
CA GLU A 131 -7.85 -10.53 -1.81
C GLU A 131 -8.72 -10.25 -3.04
N PRO A 132 -9.84 -9.53 -2.90
CA PRO A 132 -10.82 -9.38 -3.97
C PRO A 132 -10.27 -8.45 -5.06
N VAL A 133 -9.83 -9.05 -6.17
CA VAL A 133 -9.34 -8.33 -7.35
C VAL A 133 -10.44 -7.45 -7.99
N ASN A 134 -11.70 -7.79 -7.75
CA ASN A 134 -12.89 -7.06 -8.19
C ASN A 134 -13.57 -6.29 -7.04
N GLY A 135 -12.90 -6.11 -5.90
CA GLY A 135 -13.46 -5.44 -4.73
C GLY A 135 -13.66 -3.95 -4.97
N TYR A 136 -14.87 -3.44 -4.72
CA TYR A 136 -15.19 -2.03 -4.90
C TYR A 136 -14.63 -1.16 -3.78
N TYR A 137 -14.14 0.03 -4.15
CA TYR A 137 -13.86 1.13 -3.24
C TYR A 137 -14.40 2.44 -3.83
N HIS A 138 -15.19 3.18 -3.06
CA HIS A 138 -15.92 4.38 -3.52
C HIS A 138 -16.70 4.21 -4.84
N GLY A 139 -17.21 3.00 -5.10
CA GLY A 139 -17.97 2.67 -6.30
C GLY A 139 -17.12 2.27 -7.52
N LEU A 140 -15.81 2.17 -7.37
CA LEU A 140 -14.89 1.74 -8.42
C LEU A 140 -14.25 0.40 -8.06
N ALA A 141 -14.37 -0.59 -8.93
CA ALA A 141 -13.45 -1.75 -8.93
C ALA A 141 -12.04 -1.33 -9.39
N PRO A 142 -10.97 -2.09 -9.05
CA PRO A 142 -9.58 -1.75 -9.38
C PRO A 142 -9.32 -1.49 -10.88
N VAL A 143 -10.05 -2.18 -11.77
CA VAL A 143 -9.97 -1.97 -13.22
C VAL A 143 -10.38 -0.55 -13.62
N HIS A 144 -11.37 0.05 -12.95
CA HIS A 144 -11.80 1.41 -13.22
C HIS A 144 -10.78 2.43 -12.74
N GLU A 145 -10.09 2.17 -11.63
CA GLU A 145 -8.98 3.03 -11.18
C GLU A 145 -7.81 2.99 -12.14
N ALA A 146 -7.43 1.81 -12.63
CA ALA A 146 -6.39 1.70 -13.64
C ALA A 146 -6.75 2.48 -14.92
N VAL A 147 -8.04 2.46 -15.30
CA VAL A 147 -8.56 3.30 -16.38
C VAL A 147 -8.50 4.79 -16.03
N LEU A 148 -8.96 5.19 -14.84
CA LEU A 148 -8.98 6.58 -14.37
C LEU A 148 -7.59 7.21 -14.32
N TYR A 149 -6.58 6.45 -13.88
CA TYR A 149 -5.18 6.90 -13.83
C TYR A 149 -4.45 6.73 -15.17
N ALA A 150 -5.11 6.20 -16.21
CA ALA A 150 -4.50 5.84 -17.48
C ALA A 150 -3.28 4.92 -17.33
N ASN A 151 -3.25 4.09 -16.29
CA ASN A 151 -2.11 3.25 -15.94
C ASN A 151 -2.22 1.88 -16.62
N VAL A 152 -1.62 1.79 -17.81
CA VAL A 152 -1.70 0.62 -18.69
C VAL A 152 -1.10 -0.64 -18.05
N ASP A 153 0.01 -0.51 -17.34
CA ASP A 153 0.67 -1.65 -16.72
C ASP A 153 -0.12 -2.17 -15.53
N TYR A 154 -0.71 -1.27 -14.73
CA TYR A 154 -1.59 -1.66 -13.64
C TYR A 154 -2.84 -2.35 -14.18
N LEU A 155 -3.45 -1.80 -15.24
CA LEU A 155 -4.58 -2.43 -15.93
C LEU A 155 -4.23 -3.85 -16.39
N ARG A 156 -3.10 -4.02 -17.11
CA ARG A 156 -2.66 -5.34 -17.60
C ARG A 156 -2.42 -6.31 -16.45
N ALA A 157 -1.81 -5.86 -15.37
CA ALA A 157 -1.58 -6.70 -14.19
C ALA A 157 -2.91 -7.17 -13.57
N LEU A 158 -3.89 -6.27 -13.41
CA LEU A 158 -5.22 -6.61 -12.92
C LEU A 158 -5.92 -7.64 -13.82
N LEU A 159 -5.93 -7.41 -15.14
CA LEU A 159 -6.54 -8.32 -16.10
C LEU A 159 -5.88 -9.71 -16.08
N GLN A 160 -4.56 -9.78 -15.91
CA GLN A 160 -3.83 -11.05 -15.73
C GLN A 160 -4.18 -11.75 -14.41
N LEU A 161 -4.54 -11.00 -13.37
CA LEU A 161 -4.98 -11.51 -12.07
C LEU A 161 -6.48 -11.86 -12.05
N GLY A 162 -7.18 -11.77 -13.19
CA GLY A 162 -8.60 -12.13 -13.31
C GLY A 162 -9.57 -11.00 -12.97
N ALA A 163 -9.12 -9.75 -13.02
CA ALA A 163 -10.03 -8.63 -12.88
C ALA A 163 -11.02 -8.58 -14.06
N ASP A 164 -12.29 -8.28 -13.77
CA ASP A 164 -13.36 -8.26 -14.75
C ASP A 164 -13.61 -6.82 -15.25
N PRO A 165 -13.26 -6.50 -16.51
CA PRO A 165 -13.47 -5.16 -17.06
C PRO A 165 -14.94 -4.88 -17.44
N TYR A 166 -15.84 -5.86 -17.34
CA TYR A 166 -17.27 -5.69 -17.60
C TYR A 166 -18.07 -5.32 -16.34
N LEU A 167 -17.42 -5.29 -15.18
CA LEU A 167 -18.02 -4.74 -13.97
C LEU A 167 -18.37 -3.27 -14.19
N THR A 168 -19.51 -2.85 -13.65
CA THR A 168 -19.99 -1.48 -13.83
C THR A 168 -19.66 -0.61 -12.64
N ILE A 169 -19.48 0.69 -12.87
CA ILE A 169 -19.19 1.66 -11.83
C ILE A 169 -20.43 1.91 -10.95
N GLU A 170 -20.30 1.73 -9.64
CA GLU A 170 -21.35 1.97 -8.64
C GLU A 170 -21.22 3.35 -8.00
N SER A 171 -21.42 4.42 -8.79
CA SER A 171 -21.38 5.80 -8.29
C SER A 171 -22.61 6.61 -8.70
N PRO A 172 -23.79 6.40 -8.07
CA PRO A 172 -25.09 6.94 -8.55
C PRO A 172 -25.16 8.46 -8.76
N LYS A 173 -24.25 9.23 -8.17
CA LYS A 173 -24.17 10.70 -8.30
C LYS A 173 -23.30 11.17 -9.46
N LYS A 174 -22.70 10.26 -10.24
CA LYS A 174 -21.74 10.56 -11.30
C LYS A 174 -22.31 10.17 -12.66
N ASP A 175 -21.97 10.95 -13.68
CA ASP A 175 -22.46 10.73 -15.05
C ASP A 175 -21.94 9.43 -15.69
N PHE A 176 -20.89 8.83 -15.12
CA PHE A 176 -20.32 7.55 -15.53
C PHE A 176 -20.81 6.37 -14.67
N HIS A 177 -21.85 6.57 -13.85
CA HIS A 177 -22.50 5.46 -13.16
C HIS A 177 -23.02 4.43 -14.16
N GLY A 178 -22.81 3.15 -13.87
CA GLY A 178 -23.23 2.05 -14.72
C GLY A 178 -22.29 1.78 -15.89
N PHE A 179 -21.24 2.59 -16.08
CA PHE A 179 -20.27 2.35 -17.15
C PHE A 179 -19.36 1.19 -16.76
N ASP A 180 -19.08 0.31 -17.71
CA ASP A 180 -17.97 -0.65 -17.58
C ASP A 180 -16.60 -0.01 -17.86
N ALA A 181 -15.52 -0.77 -17.75
CA ALA A 181 -14.18 -0.24 -17.98
C ALA A 181 -13.96 0.27 -19.42
N PHE A 182 -14.63 -0.32 -20.43
CA PHE A 182 -14.53 0.10 -21.82
C PHE A 182 -15.27 1.40 -22.07
N GLU A 183 -16.52 1.50 -21.59
CA GLU A 183 -17.35 2.70 -21.69
C GLU A 183 -16.71 3.85 -20.93
N PHE A 184 -16.15 3.58 -19.75
CA PHE A 184 -15.45 4.58 -18.96
C PHE A 184 -14.17 5.05 -19.63
N ALA A 185 -13.37 4.14 -20.19
CA ALA A 185 -12.17 4.51 -20.93
C ALA A 185 -12.50 5.35 -22.18
N ALA A 186 -13.56 4.99 -22.92
CA ALA A 186 -14.01 5.75 -24.08
C ALA A 186 -14.46 7.18 -23.70
N LEU A 187 -15.20 7.33 -22.60
CA LEU A 187 -15.59 8.64 -22.06
C LEU A 187 -14.37 9.50 -21.70
N LEU A 188 -13.36 8.90 -21.05
CA LEU A 188 -12.15 9.63 -20.67
C LEU A 188 -11.29 9.98 -21.89
N GLN A 189 -11.19 9.08 -22.87
CA GLN A 189 -10.51 9.34 -24.14
C GLN A 189 -11.17 10.47 -24.94
N SER A 190 -12.50 10.56 -24.95
CA SER A 190 -13.18 11.66 -25.65
C SER A 190 -12.89 13.03 -25.00
N ARG A 191 -12.47 13.05 -23.74
CA ARG A 191 -12.07 14.27 -23.02
C ARG A 191 -10.58 14.57 -23.16
N ASN A 192 -9.74 13.53 -23.25
CA ASN A 192 -8.30 13.67 -23.40
C ASN A 192 -7.69 12.46 -24.13
N GLU A 193 -7.67 12.52 -25.46
CA GLU A 193 -7.26 11.38 -26.29
C GLU A 193 -5.81 10.94 -26.03
N SER A 194 -4.89 11.90 -25.90
CA SER A 194 -3.45 11.59 -25.81
C SER A 194 -3.10 10.77 -24.57
N VAL A 195 -3.84 10.98 -23.47
CA VAL A 195 -3.64 10.28 -22.19
C VAL A 195 -4.29 8.90 -22.23
N TYR A 196 -5.54 8.78 -22.68
CA TYR A 196 -6.31 7.54 -22.52
C TYR A 196 -6.27 6.60 -23.73
N GLN A 197 -5.70 7.01 -24.87
CA GLN A 197 -5.57 6.13 -26.05
C GLN A 197 -4.88 4.79 -25.73
N ALA A 198 -3.87 4.82 -24.86
CA ALA A 198 -3.09 3.63 -24.54
C ALA A 198 -3.87 2.64 -23.68
N VAL A 199 -4.68 3.14 -22.74
CA VAL A 199 -5.52 2.29 -21.88
C VAL A 199 -6.71 1.71 -22.66
N CYS A 200 -7.34 2.49 -23.56
CA CYS A 200 -8.37 1.99 -24.49
C CYS A 200 -7.84 0.88 -25.40
N LYS A 201 -6.61 1.07 -25.93
CA LYS A 201 -5.95 0.06 -26.75
C LYS A 201 -5.69 -1.21 -25.94
N ALA A 202 -5.16 -1.10 -24.72
CA ALA A 202 -4.88 -2.24 -23.86
C ALA A 202 -6.13 -3.07 -23.53
N LEU A 203 -7.26 -2.41 -23.20
CA LEU A 203 -8.56 -3.07 -23.01
C LEU A 203 -9.02 -3.81 -24.28
N THR A 204 -8.90 -3.15 -25.44
CA THR A 204 -9.30 -3.73 -26.73
C THR A 204 -8.45 -4.94 -27.11
N ASP A 205 -7.13 -4.85 -26.89
CA ASP A 205 -6.19 -5.93 -27.17
C ASP A 205 -6.45 -7.13 -26.26
N TRP A 206 -6.73 -6.90 -24.96
CA TRP A 206 -7.15 -7.97 -24.05
C TRP A 206 -8.44 -8.66 -24.51
N ARG A 207 -9.47 -7.87 -24.89
CA ARG A 207 -10.76 -8.42 -25.36
C ARG A 207 -10.62 -9.29 -26.61
N ARG A 208 -9.66 -8.99 -27.49
CA ARG A 208 -9.39 -9.77 -28.71
C ARG A 208 -8.57 -11.03 -28.45
N GLY A 209 -7.90 -11.13 -27.30
CA GLY A 209 -7.09 -12.27 -26.90
C GLY A 209 -7.85 -13.35 -26.14
N LEU A 210 -9.12 -13.11 -25.79
CA LEU A 210 -10.09 -14.10 -25.31
C LEU A 210 -10.66 -14.91 -26.48
#